data_AF-A0A1V4H9F0-F1
#
_entry.id   AF-A0A1V4H9F0-F1
#
_cell.length_a   1.000
_cell.length_b   1.000
_cell.length_c   1.000
_cell.angle_alpha   90.00
_cell.angle_beta   90.00
_cell.angle_gamma   90.00
#
_symmetry.space_group_name_H-M   'P 1'
#
loop_
_entity.id
_entity.type
_entity.pdbx_description
1 polymer ?
#
loop_
_entity_poly.entity_id
_entity_poly.type
_entity_poly.pdbx_seq_one_letter_code
_entity_poly.pdbx_strand_id
1 'polypeptide(L)'
;MEKILNEKKYLHKIIFENYIDPNLFNPIRLLVKYYVVNGLDKRKVYNCVLRYACNIYKKVDKIKNDKVNKRYEEEELEDIVKKNVNYYFQKKKKLIKENKELRLTDIDQIHITKNELYKISMLSNFELERLAYVMLVLSKIGRAKSDNCQDNVNYGVFCNREVFEEAFLSYSYKNKLLINELKQTGHVSPNQENGKSIFVKVLFADKDEDSEVAITITDFRNFAYTYDQFRGSKVITKCKICGITFQKKSKGHKYCEDCQKEKQLEFKRKSINKKRKVM
;
A
#
# COMPACT_ATOMS: atom_id res chain seq x y z
N MET A 1 6.87 5.18 1.11
CA MET A 1 6.55 4.91 -0.32
C MET A 1 5.18 4.26 -0.34
N GLU A 2 4.21 4.81 -1.07
CA GLU A 2 2.86 4.23 -1.08
C GLU A 2 2.87 2.89 -1.84
N LYS A 3 2.32 1.84 -1.21
CA LYS A 3 2.35 0.48 -1.75
C LYS A 3 1.18 0.33 -2.73
N ILE A 4 1.44 0.58 -4.02
CA ILE A 4 0.45 0.39 -5.09
C ILE A 4 0.29 -1.11 -5.34
N LEU A 5 -0.87 -1.66 -5.00
CA LEU A 5 -1.18 -3.09 -5.14
C LEU A 5 -1.89 -3.44 -6.45
N ASN A 6 -2.72 -2.53 -6.99
CA ASN A 6 -3.18 -2.62 -8.38
C ASN A 6 -2.41 -1.61 -9.25
N GLU A 7 -1.36 -2.09 -9.90
CA GLU A 7 -0.54 -1.29 -10.79
C GLU A 7 -1.26 -0.97 -12.11
N LYS A 8 -2.12 -1.86 -12.62
CA LYS A 8 -2.87 -1.62 -13.87
C LYS A 8 -3.88 -0.49 -13.72
N LYS A 9 -4.68 -0.52 -12.65
CA LYS A 9 -5.65 0.54 -12.31
C LYS A 9 -4.96 1.87 -12.07
N TYR A 10 -3.80 1.87 -11.43
CA TYR A 10 -3.02 3.08 -11.22
C TYR A 10 -2.44 3.63 -12.54
N LEU A 11 -1.94 2.76 -13.42
CA LEU A 11 -1.49 3.16 -14.76
C LEU A 11 -2.63 3.73 -15.60
N HIS A 12 -3.84 3.16 -15.51
CA HIS A 12 -5.02 3.69 -16.19
C HIS A 12 -5.30 5.15 -15.79
N LYS A 13 -5.27 5.44 -14.49
CA LYS A 13 -5.46 6.80 -13.97
C LYS A 13 -4.44 7.80 -14.53
N ILE A 14 -3.17 7.39 -14.59
CA ILE A 14 -2.09 8.25 -15.08
C ILE A 14 -2.20 8.50 -16.59
N ILE A 15 -2.43 7.44 -17.36
CA ILE A 15 -2.37 7.50 -18.82
C ILE A 15 -3.64 8.12 -19.39
N PHE A 16 -4.81 7.76 -18.85
CA PHE A 16 -6.12 8.12 -19.43
C PHE A 16 -6.87 9.18 -18.64
N GLU A 17 -6.76 9.22 -17.31
CA GLU A 17 -7.54 10.14 -16.46
C GLU A 17 -6.79 11.43 -16.12
N ASN A 18 -5.61 11.67 -16.73
CA ASN A 18 -4.73 12.80 -16.43
C ASN A 18 -4.40 12.98 -14.94
N TYR A 19 -4.40 11.89 -14.17
CA TYR A 19 -4.05 11.92 -12.75
C TYR A 19 -2.57 12.31 -12.57
N ILE A 20 -2.33 13.32 -11.73
CA ILE A 20 -0.99 13.79 -11.37
C ILE A 20 -0.70 13.35 -9.94
N ASP A 21 0.18 12.35 -9.80
CA ASP A 21 0.67 11.94 -8.49
C ASP A 21 1.64 13.01 -7.93
N PRO A 22 1.43 13.52 -6.71
CA PRO A 22 2.36 14.45 -6.08
C PRO A 22 3.76 13.86 -5.84
N ASN A 23 3.88 12.52 -5.81
CA ASN A 23 5.13 11.80 -5.75
C ASN A 23 5.47 11.21 -7.12
N LEU A 24 6.31 11.91 -7.89
CA LEU A 24 6.70 11.55 -9.25
C LEU A 24 7.45 10.20 -9.34
N PHE A 25 7.98 9.68 -8.24
CA PHE A 25 8.67 8.39 -8.23
C PHE A 25 7.73 7.22 -8.57
N ASN A 26 6.50 7.22 -8.04
CA ASN A 26 5.51 6.18 -8.29
C ASN A 26 5.13 6.03 -9.78
N PRO A 27 4.73 7.10 -10.50
CA PRO A 27 4.41 7.01 -11.92
C PRO A 27 5.63 6.65 -12.77
N ILE A 28 6.82 7.20 -12.48
CA ILE A 28 8.06 6.84 -13.21
C ILE A 28 8.32 5.34 -13.08
N ARG A 29 8.36 4.82 -11.85
CA ARG A 29 8.63 3.40 -11.58
C ARG A 29 7.65 2.49 -12.31
N LEU A 30 6.36 2.82 -12.28
CA LEU A 30 5.31 1.98 -12.87
C LEU A 30 5.25 2.08 -14.39
N LEU A 31 5.48 3.25 -14.99
CA LEU A 31 5.57 3.38 -16.44
C LEU A 31 6.77 2.63 -17.00
N VAL A 32 7.93 2.71 -16.34
CA VAL A 32 9.10 1.90 -16.72
C VAL A 32 8.73 0.41 -16.68
N LYS A 33 8.15 -0.05 -15.56
CA LYS A 33 7.73 -1.46 -15.43
C LYS A 33 6.77 -1.85 -16.55
N TYR A 34 5.73 -1.06 -16.80
CA TYR A 34 4.75 -1.28 -17.86
C TYR A 34 5.40 -1.43 -19.23
N TYR A 35 6.24 -0.49 -19.66
CA TYR A 35 6.87 -0.56 -20.97
C TYR A 35 7.85 -1.74 -21.10
N VAL A 36 8.58 -2.09 -20.03
CA VAL A 36 9.48 -3.25 -20.01
C VAL A 36 8.70 -4.57 -20.11
N VAL A 37 7.54 -4.66 -19.46
CA VAL A 37 6.63 -5.82 -19.57
C VAL A 37 6.10 -5.93 -20.99
N ASN A 38 5.68 -4.83 -21.61
CA ASN A 38 5.21 -4.78 -23.01
C ASN A 38 6.33 -4.90 -24.07
N GLY A 39 7.57 -5.20 -23.67
CA GLY A 39 8.65 -5.55 -24.60
C GLY A 39 9.32 -4.37 -25.31
N LEU A 40 9.11 -3.13 -24.87
CA LEU A 40 9.78 -1.97 -25.46
C LEU A 40 11.29 -2.04 -25.22
N ASP A 41 12.06 -1.54 -26.18
CA ASP A 41 13.52 -1.45 -26.05
C ASP A 41 13.94 -0.38 -25.03
N LYS A 42 15.13 -0.56 -24.46
CA LYS A 42 15.64 0.27 -23.36
C LYS A 42 15.68 1.76 -23.69
N ARG A 43 16.04 2.13 -24.93
CA ARG A 43 16.13 3.53 -25.34
C ARG A 43 14.72 4.14 -25.46
N LYS A 44 13.77 3.42 -26.06
CA LYS A 44 12.36 3.85 -26.12
C LYS A 44 11.75 4.00 -24.73
N VAL A 45 11.96 3.04 -23.83
CA VAL A 45 11.46 3.16 -22.44
C VAL A 45 12.00 4.42 -21.78
N TYR A 46 13.31 4.67 -21.87
CA TYR A 46 13.93 5.87 -21.31
C TYR A 46 13.29 7.15 -21.87
N ASN A 47 13.23 7.29 -23.20
CA ASN A 47 12.71 8.49 -23.86
C ASN A 47 11.23 8.73 -23.53
N CYS A 48 10.39 7.68 -23.56
CA CYS A 48 8.96 7.80 -23.27
C CYS A 48 8.71 8.24 -21.82
N VAL A 49 9.42 7.63 -20.86
CA VAL A 49 9.23 7.93 -19.44
C VAL A 49 9.82 9.29 -19.07
N LEU A 50 10.99 9.66 -19.63
CA LEU A 50 11.58 10.98 -19.41
C LEU A 50 10.65 12.08 -19.96
N ARG A 51 10.14 11.91 -21.18
CA ARG A 51 9.17 12.86 -21.76
C ARG A 51 7.92 13.01 -20.89
N TYR A 52 7.39 11.91 -20.37
CA TYR A 52 6.28 11.94 -19.41
C TYR A 52 6.66 12.72 -18.14
N ALA A 53 7.81 12.39 -17.52
CA ALA A 53 8.27 13.02 -16.29
C ALA A 53 8.44 14.54 -16.45
N CYS A 54 9.10 14.98 -17.53
CA CYS A 54 9.28 16.41 -17.83
C CYS A 54 7.94 17.12 -18.11
N ASN A 55 6.98 16.47 -18.78
CA ASN A 55 5.66 17.06 -19.02
C ASN A 55 4.86 17.22 -17.73
N ILE A 56 4.85 16.19 -16.87
CA ILE A 56 4.20 16.27 -15.56
C ILE A 56 4.86 17.32 -14.69
N TYR A 57 6.19 17.38 -14.65
CA TYR A 57 6.94 18.41 -13.93
C TYR A 57 6.51 19.82 -14.36
N LYS A 58 6.47 20.12 -15.67
CA LYS A 58 5.97 21.40 -16.20
C LYS A 58 4.53 21.71 -15.78
N LYS A 59 3.66 20.70 -15.71
CA LYS A 59 2.27 20.87 -15.25
C LYS A 59 2.20 21.13 -13.75
N VAL A 60 2.99 20.41 -12.95
CA VAL A 60 3.07 20.57 -11.49
C VAL A 60 3.60 21.95 -11.11
N ASP A 61 4.61 22.45 -11.82
CA ASP A 61 5.15 23.80 -11.66
C ASP A 61 4.11 24.89 -11.97
N LYS A 62 3.27 24.67 -13.00
CA LYS A 62 2.14 25.56 -13.31
C LYS A 62 1.00 25.48 -12.27
N ILE A 63 0.86 24.36 -11.57
CA ILE A 63 -0.25 24.09 -10.65
C ILE A 63 0.05 24.56 -9.21
N LYS A 64 1.30 24.86 -8.81
CA LYS A 64 1.61 25.15 -7.40
C LYS A 64 2.23 26.52 -7.11
N ASN A 65 1.37 27.40 -6.59
CA ASN A 65 1.62 28.12 -5.35
C ASN A 65 1.44 27.16 -4.14
N ASP A 66 2.52 26.61 -3.57
CA ASP A 66 2.65 26.19 -2.14
C ASP A 66 2.70 24.70 -1.72
N LYS A 67 2.79 23.67 -2.59
CA LYS A 67 2.75 22.26 -2.08
C LYS A 67 3.62 21.19 -2.74
N VAL A 68 4.59 21.49 -3.61
CA VAL A 68 5.63 20.50 -3.97
C VAL A 68 6.90 20.95 -3.24
N ASN A 69 7.27 20.23 -2.20
CA ASN A 69 8.45 20.54 -1.38
C ASN A 69 9.78 20.14 -2.04
N LYS A 70 9.76 19.55 -3.24
CA LYS A 70 10.98 19.19 -3.96
C LYS A 70 10.87 19.52 -5.44
N ARG A 71 11.54 20.60 -5.85
CA ARG A 71 11.83 20.91 -7.24
C ARG A 71 12.90 19.91 -7.68
N TYR A 72 12.64 19.17 -8.75
CA TYR A 72 13.65 18.29 -9.35
C TYR A 72 14.31 19.05 -10.48
N GLU A 73 15.64 19.09 -10.51
CA GLU A 73 16.36 19.57 -11.69
C GLU A 73 16.21 18.54 -12.82
N GLU A 74 16.32 18.98 -14.07
CA GLU A 74 16.15 18.10 -15.24
C GLU A 74 17.14 16.92 -15.19
N GLU A 75 18.38 17.19 -14.77
CA GLU A 75 19.41 16.18 -14.54
C GLU A 75 18.99 15.16 -13.48
N GLU A 76 18.35 15.58 -12.38
CA GLU A 76 17.86 14.65 -11.35
C GLU A 76 16.77 13.72 -11.91
N LEU A 77 15.88 14.24 -12.78
CA LEU A 77 14.83 13.45 -13.42
C LEU A 77 15.44 12.41 -14.37
N GLU A 78 16.40 12.81 -15.19
CA GLU A 78 17.15 11.89 -16.05
C GLU A 78 17.77 10.76 -15.25
N ASP A 79 18.39 11.10 -14.12
CA ASP A 79 19.05 10.17 -13.24
C ASP A 79 18.07 9.16 -12.62
N ILE A 80 16.92 9.64 -12.13
CA ILE A 80 15.84 8.80 -11.57
C ILE A 80 15.29 7.86 -12.63
N VAL A 81 15.01 8.36 -13.84
CA VAL A 81 14.47 7.56 -14.95
C VAL A 81 15.50 6.51 -15.36
N LYS A 82 16.77 6.90 -15.55
CA LYS A 82 17.87 6.00 -15.93
C LYS A 82 18.07 4.88 -14.91
N LYS A 83 18.07 5.20 -13.61
CA LYS A 83 18.16 4.22 -12.51
C LYS A 83 16.99 3.22 -12.56
N ASN A 84 15.76 3.69 -12.71
CA ASN A 84 14.58 2.83 -12.79
C ASN A 84 14.60 1.93 -14.05
N VAL A 85 14.94 2.49 -15.21
CA VAL A 85 15.07 1.73 -16.47
C VAL A 85 16.11 0.62 -16.31
N ASN A 86 17.31 0.94 -15.83
CA ASN A 86 18.36 -0.05 -15.59
C ASN A 86 17.88 -1.16 -14.65
N TYR A 87 17.25 -0.79 -13.52
CA TYR A 87 16.73 -1.73 -12.55
C TYR A 87 15.74 -2.73 -13.17
N TYR A 88 14.73 -2.27 -13.92
CA TYR A 88 13.71 -3.17 -14.46
C TYR A 88 14.22 -4.04 -15.61
N PHE A 89 15.14 -3.55 -16.44
CA PHE A 89 15.78 -4.39 -17.46
C PHE A 89 16.68 -5.47 -16.84
N GLN A 90 17.45 -5.13 -15.80
CA GLN A 90 18.25 -6.12 -15.05
C GLN A 90 17.34 -7.14 -14.35
N LYS A 91 16.26 -6.68 -13.72
CA LYS A 91 15.27 -7.54 -13.08
C LYS A 91 14.61 -8.49 -14.09
N LYS A 92 14.20 -8.00 -15.26
CA LYS A 92 13.64 -8.84 -16.34
C LYS A 92 14.64 -9.92 -16.76
N LYS A 93 15.90 -9.55 -16.99
CA LYS A 93 16.98 -10.51 -17.32
C LYS A 93 17.16 -11.57 -16.23
N LYS A 94 17.15 -11.18 -14.95
CA LYS A 94 17.26 -12.11 -13.82
C LYS A 94 16.08 -13.08 -13.76
N LEU A 95 14.85 -12.58 -13.90
CA LEU A 95 13.64 -13.41 -13.90
C LEU A 95 13.62 -14.42 -15.05
N ILE A 96 14.04 -14.01 -16.25
CA ILE A 96 14.16 -14.92 -17.41
C ILE A 96 15.12 -16.08 -17.10
N LYS A 97 16.25 -15.82 -16.43
CA LYS A 97 17.19 -16.89 -16.00
C LYS A 97 16.57 -17.85 -14.99
N GLU A 98 15.59 -17.38 -14.20
CA GLU A 98 14.86 -18.18 -13.22
C GLU A 98 13.59 -18.83 -13.81
N ASN A 99 13.40 -18.80 -15.14
CA ASN A 99 12.17 -19.23 -15.82
C ASN A 99 10.90 -18.53 -15.29
N LYS A 100 11.02 -17.26 -14.90
CA LYS A 100 9.94 -16.41 -14.42
C LYS A 100 9.70 -15.22 -15.33
N GLU A 101 8.49 -14.70 -15.30
CA GLU A 101 8.11 -13.52 -16.06
C GLU A 101 7.99 -12.28 -15.18
N LEU A 102 8.37 -11.12 -15.71
CA LEU A 102 8.07 -9.85 -15.06
C LEU A 102 6.61 -9.47 -15.38
N ARG A 103 5.77 -9.32 -14.34
CA ARG A 103 4.35 -8.96 -14.49
C ARG A 103 3.97 -7.75 -13.65
N LEU A 104 2.91 -7.06 -14.06
CA LEU A 104 2.29 -6.00 -13.26
C LEU A 104 1.45 -6.63 -12.14
N THR A 105 1.53 -6.04 -10.95
CA THR A 105 0.71 -6.48 -9.82
C THR A 105 -0.72 -6.02 -10.03
N ASP A 106 -1.70 -6.91 -9.86
CA ASP A 106 -3.11 -6.62 -10.10
C ASP A 106 -3.95 -7.16 -8.93
N ILE A 107 -3.81 -6.52 -7.77
CA ILE A 107 -4.56 -6.88 -6.56
C ILE A 107 -5.57 -5.76 -6.29
N ASP A 108 -6.81 -5.99 -6.70
CA ASP A 108 -7.92 -5.08 -6.42
C ASP A 108 -8.51 -5.26 -5.03
N GLN A 109 -8.60 -6.52 -4.59
CA GLN A 109 -9.24 -6.85 -3.32
C GLN A 109 -8.60 -8.06 -2.66
N ILE A 110 -8.74 -8.10 -1.33
CA ILE A 110 -8.41 -9.27 -0.51
C ILE A 110 -9.65 -9.64 0.29
N HIS A 111 -10.01 -10.91 0.24
CA HIS A 111 -11.13 -11.47 1.01
C HIS A 111 -10.62 -12.09 2.32
N ILE A 112 -11.32 -11.76 3.40
CA ILE A 112 -11.13 -12.35 4.72
C ILE A 112 -12.40 -13.13 5.05
N THR A 113 -12.24 -14.39 5.41
CA THR A 113 -13.35 -15.32 5.62
C THR A 113 -13.89 -15.21 7.05
N LYS A 114 -15.09 -15.72 7.29
CA LYS A 114 -15.64 -15.81 8.66
C LYS A 114 -14.79 -16.69 9.58
N ASN A 115 -14.28 -17.80 9.06
CA ASN A 115 -13.44 -18.73 9.83
C ASN A 115 -12.12 -18.07 10.27
N GLU A 116 -11.49 -17.31 9.38
CA GLU A 116 -10.30 -16.53 9.70
C GLU A 116 -10.55 -15.52 10.83
N LEU A 117 -11.66 -14.77 10.75
CA LEU A 117 -12.04 -13.82 11.79
C LEU A 117 -12.41 -14.50 13.10
N TYR A 118 -13.07 -15.65 13.04
CA TYR A 118 -13.40 -16.45 14.21
C TYR A 118 -12.13 -16.88 14.96
N LYS A 119 -11.16 -17.46 14.25
CA LYS A 119 -9.86 -17.84 14.83
C LYS A 119 -9.13 -16.64 15.43
N ILE A 120 -9.13 -15.49 14.74
CA ILE A 120 -8.56 -14.25 15.30
C ILE A 120 -9.27 -13.88 16.60
N SER A 121 -10.60 -13.89 16.63
CA SER A 121 -11.39 -13.49 17.81
C SER A 121 -11.19 -14.38 19.04
N MET A 122 -10.73 -15.62 18.86
CA MET A 122 -10.42 -16.54 19.98
C MET A 122 -9.26 -16.05 20.86
N LEU A 123 -8.37 -15.20 20.31
CA LEU A 123 -7.24 -14.64 21.04
C LEU A 123 -7.68 -13.81 22.26
N SER A 124 -8.91 -13.27 22.26
CA SER A 124 -9.51 -12.54 23.39
C SER A 124 -8.67 -11.36 23.90
N ASN A 125 -7.73 -10.87 23.10
CA ASN A 125 -6.90 -9.71 23.35
C ASN A 125 -6.91 -8.84 22.09
N PHE A 126 -7.45 -7.63 22.21
CA PHE A 126 -7.70 -6.77 21.05
C PHE A 126 -6.44 -6.34 20.29
N GLU A 127 -5.32 -6.10 20.99
CA GLU A 127 -4.04 -5.77 20.35
C GLU A 127 -3.49 -6.98 19.58
N LEU A 128 -3.59 -8.17 20.17
CA LEU A 128 -3.16 -9.44 19.59
C LEU A 128 -4.03 -9.83 18.39
N GLU A 129 -5.35 -9.66 18.51
CA GLU A 129 -6.35 -9.84 17.45
C GLU A 129 -6.01 -8.94 16.25
N ARG A 130 -5.76 -7.65 16.49
CA ARG A 130 -5.43 -6.69 15.43
C ARG A 130 -4.12 -7.05 14.74
N LEU A 131 -3.09 -7.42 15.51
CA LEU A 131 -1.80 -7.84 14.95
C LEU A 131 -1.97 -9.09 14.08
N ALA A 132 -2.70 -10.10 14.55
CA ALA A 132 -3.02 -11.30 13.77
C ALA A 132 -3.78 -10.94 12.47
N TYR A 133 -4.78 -10.07 12.54
CA TYR A 133 -5.50 -9.59 11.37
C TYR A 133 -4.57 -8.92 10.35
N VAL A 134 -3.67 -8.03 10.81
CA VAL A 134 -2.68 -7.38 9.93
C VAL A 134 -1.76 -8.39 9.26
N MET A 135 -1.25 -9.35 10.03
CA MET A 135 -0.40 -10.42 9.50
C MET A 135 -1.14 -11.25 8.44
N LEU A 136 -2.42 -11.55 8.66
CA LEU A 136 -3.26 -12.28 7.70
C LEU A 136 -3.39 -11.52 6.37
N VAL A 137 -3.80 -10.26 6.43
CA VAL A 137 -3.98 -9.43 5.22
C VAL A 137 -2.66 -9.32 4.45
N LEU A 138 -1.55 -9.02 5.14
CA LEU A 138 -0.24 -8.92 4.51
C LEU A 138 0.23 -10.25 3.92
N SER A 139 -0.08 -11.37 4.56
CA SER A 139 0.23 -12.71 4.04
C SER A 139 -0.55 -13.04 2.77
N LYS A 140 -1.84 -12.67 2.71
CA LYS A 140 -2.69 -12.83 1.52
C LYS A 140 -2.21 -11.94 0.37
N ILE A 141 -1.81 -10.69 0.66
CA ILE A 141 -1.17 -9.81 -0.33
C ILE A 141 0.14 -10.42 -0.82
N GLY A 142 0.95 -10.99 0.08
CA GLY A 142 2.19 -11.67 -0.27
C GLY A 142 1.95 -12.83 -1.23
N ARG A 143 0.97 -13.69 -0.90
CA ARG A 143 0.54 -14.82 -1.75
C ARG A 143 0.05 -14.36 -3.11
N ALA A 144 -0.82 -13.34 -3.16
CA ALA A 144 -1.33 -12.79 -4.41
C ALA A 144 -0.24 -12.14 -5.29
N LYS A 145 0.92 -11.80 -4.73
CA LYS A 145 2.08 -11.29 -5.49
C LYS A 145 3.02 -12.39 -5.97
N SER A 146 3.08 -13.51 -5.29
CA SER A 146 3.90 -14.65 -5.70
C SER A 146 3.12 -15.45 -6.74
N ASP A 147 3.43 -15.26 -8.02
CA ASP A 147 2.92 -16.06 -9.16
C ASP A 147 3.29 -17.56 -9.08
N ASN A 148 3.82 -18.06 -7.96
CA ASN A 148 4.24 -19.45 -7.85
C ASN A 148 3.01 -20.36 -7.69
N CYS A 149 2.65 -20.98 -8.81
CA CYS A 149 1.78 -22.13 -8.90
C CYS A 149 2.26 -23.26 -7.97
N GLN A 150 1.28 -23.86 -7.29
CA GLN A 150 1.23 -25.23 -6.77
C GLN A 150 2.04 -25.65 -5.52
N ASP A 151 3.30 -25.26 -5.29
CA ASP A 151 4.11 -26.06 -4.34
C ASP A 151 4.33 -25.51 -2.91
N ASN A 152 3.81 -24.33 -2.56
CA ASN A 152 3.85 -23.89 -1.15
C ASN A 152 2.67 -22.95 -0.84
N VAL A 153 1.55 -23.55 -0.43
CA VAL A 153 0.37 -22.89 0.16
C VAL A 153 0.72 -22.33 1.54
N ASN A 154 1.68 -21.41 1.59
CA ASN A 154 2.22 -20.92 2.84
C ASN A 154 1.97 -19.42 2.94
N TYR A 155 0.89 -19.10 3.65
CA TYR A 155 0.65 -17.74 4.10
C TYR A 155 1.74 -17.36 5.09
N GLY A 156 2.49 -16.31 4.80
CA GLY A 156 3.48 -15.80 5.74
C GLY A 156 3.83 -14.34 5.51
N VAL A 157 4.44 -13.75 6.53
CA VAL A 157 4.79 -12.34 6.57
C VAL A 157 6.14 -12.16 7.26
N PHE A 158 6.93 -11.19 6.81
CA PHE A 158 8.12 -10.77 7.53
C PHE A 158 7.71 -9.82 8.65
N CYS A 159 7.92 -10.21 9.92
CA CYS A 159 7.60 -9.41 11.10
C CYS A 159 8.60 -8.25 11.29
N ASN A 160 8.61 -7.32 10.34
CA ASN A 160 9.40 -6.10 10.36
C ASN A 160 8.62 -4.95 11.03
N ARG A 161 9.25 -3.78 11.10
CA ARG A 161 8.63 -2.55 11.63
C ARG A 161 7.29 -2.20 10.98
N GLU A 162 7.14 -2.43 9.68
CA GLU A 162 5.92 -2.11 8.93
C GLU A 162 4.71 -2.90 9.43
N VAL A 163 4.87 -4.20 9.74
CA VAL A 163 3.77 -5.03 10.29
C VAL A 163 3.23 -4.43 11.58
N PHE A 164 4.11 -3.98 12.48
CA PHE A 164 3.70 -3.37 13.75
C PHE A 164 3.06 -2.00 13.54
N GLU A 165 3.62 -1.17 12.66
CA GLU A 165 3.05 0.15 12.35
C GLU A 165 1.65 0.05 11.71
N GLU A 166 1.43 -0.91 10.81
CA GLU A 166 0.11 -1.20 10.23
C GLU A 166 -0.88 -1.69 11.30
N ALA A 167 -0.41 -2.38 12.35
CA ALA A 167 -1.21 -2.78 13.51
C ALA A 167 -1.38 -1.67 14.56
N PHE A 168 -0.89 -0.45 14.30
CA PHE A 168 -0.86 0.67 15.24
C PHE A 168 -0.06 0.39 16.53
N LEU A 169 0.99 -0.42 16.41
CA LEU A 169 1.90 -0.79 17.48
C LEU A 169 3.29 -0.20 17.23
N SER A 170 3.97 0.23 18.30
CA SER A 170 5.37 0.64 18.20
C SER A 170 6.28 -0.57 17.96
N TYR A 171 7.38 -0.39 17.22
CA TYR A 171 8.37 -1.44 17.02
C TYR A 171 9.29 -1.56 18.26
N SER A 172 8.75 -2.13 19.32
CA SER A 172 9.40 -2.28 20.63
C SER A 172 9.62 -3.75 20.99
N TYR A 173 10.51 -4.02 21.94
CA TYR A 173 10.71 -5.37 22.48
C TYR A 173 9.40 -5.95 23.04
N LYS A 174 8.64 -5.15 23.80
CA LYS A 174 7.33 -5.53 24.35
C LYS A 174 6.39 -6.04 23.25
N ASN A 175 6.20 -5.28 22.18
CA ASN A 175 5.24 -5.67 21.13
C ASN A 175 5.72 -6.87 20.31
N LYS A 176 7.03 -7.10 20.22
CA LYS A 176 7.55 -8.34 19.62
C LYS A 176 7.18 -9.59 20.42
N LEU A 177 6.93 -9.47 21.73
CA LEU A 177 6.44 -10.59 22.54
C LEU A 177 5.03 -11.04 22.14
N LEU A 178 4.21 -10.16 21.55
CA LEU A 178 2.90 -10.53 21.01
C LEU A 178 3.02 -11.60 19.90
N ILE A 179 4.12 -11.60 19.14
CA ILE A 179 4.38 -12.67 18.16
C ILE A 179 4.65 -14.01 18.87
N ASN A 180 5.31 -13.99 20.03
CA ASN A 180 5.50 -15.20 20.83
C ASN A 180 4.18 -15.70 21.41
N GLU A 181 3.27 -14.81 21.82
CA GLU A 181 1.92 -15.18 22.26
C GLU A 181 1.11 -15.81 21.11
N LEU A 182 1.15 -15.22 19.90
CA LEU A 182 0.54 -15.84 18.71
C LEU A 182 1.13 -17.22 18.40
N LYS A 183 2.43 -17.42 18.66
CA LYS A 183 3.09 -18.71 18.50
C LYS A 183 2.62 -19.72 19.54
N GLN A 184 2.55 -19.32 20.82
CA GLN A 184 2.10 -20.18 21.92
C GLN A 184 0.64 -20.61 21.74
N THR A 185 -0.20 -19.73 21.19
CA THR A 185 -1.60 -20.03 20.87
C THR A 185 -1.79 -20.81 19.56
N GLY A 186 -0.72 -21.13 18.83
CA GLY A 186 -0.78 -21.93 17.60
C GLY A 186 -1.27 -21.19 16.35
N HIS A 187 -1.42 -19.86 16.41
CA HIS A 187 -1.88 -19.05 15.27
C HIS A 187 -0.77 -18.83 14.24
N VAL A 188 0.48 -18.82 14.68
CA VAL A 188 1.64 -18.58 13.81
C VAL A 188 2.79 -19.52 14.11
N SER A 189 3.63 -19.79 13.12
CA SER A 189 4.89 -20.51 13.31
C SER A 189 6.08 -19.76 12.71
N PRO A 190 7.22 -19.65 13.41
CA PRO A 190 8.43 -19.07 12.84
C PRO A 190 9.00 -19.98 11.76
N ASN A 191 9.73 -19.43 10.78
CA ASN A 191 10.47 -20.29 9.86
C ASN A 191 11.65 -20.96 10.59
N GLN A 192 11.58 -22.28 10.76
CA GLN A 192 12.56 -23.05 11.52
C GLN A 192 13.91 -23.22 10.80
N GLU A 193 13.95 -22.99 9.48
CA GLU A 193 15.12 -23.35 8.66
C GLU A 193 16.42 -22.64 9.06
N ASN A 194 16.38 -21.44 9.66
CA ASN A 194 17.61 -20.66 9.88
C ASN A 194 17.75 -19.94 11.24
N GLY A 195 16.80 -20.10 12.19
CA GLY A 195 16.84 -19.51 13.55
C GLY A 195 16.89 -17.96 13.65
N LYS A 196 17.21 -17.26 12.57
CA LYS A 196 17.38 -15.79 12.46
C LYS A 196 16.33 -15.14 11.56
N SER A 197 15.46 -15.93 10.93
CA SER A 197 14.45 -15.39 10.03
C SER A 197 13.33 -14.73 10.82
N ILE A 198 12.99 -13.48 10.47
CA ILE A 198 11.79 -12.79 10.95
C ILE A 198 10.53 -13.20 10.16
N PHE A 199 10.65 -14.17 9.26
CA PHE A 199 9.52 -14.71 8.51
C PHE A 199 8.67 -15.60 9.42
N VAL A 200 7.38 -15.31 9.45
CA VAL A 200 6.40 -16.00 10.26
C VAL A 200 5.27 -16.50 9.37
N LYS A 201 4.98 -17.80 9.46
CA LYS A 201 3.86 -18.46 8.77
C LYS A 201 2.57 -18.20 9.55
N VAL A 202 1.51 -17.87 8.83
CA VAL A 202 0.15 -17.65 9.34
C VAL A 202 -0.62 -18.94 9.16
N LEU A 203 -0.97 -19.60 10.26
CA LEU A 203 -1.55 -20.95 10.24
C LEU A 203 -3.08 -20.97 10.18
N PHE A 204 -3.71 -19.83 10.49
CA PHE A 204 -5.17 -19.71 10.54
C PHE A 204 -5.79 -19.19 9.24
N ALA A 205 -4.99 -18.90 8.22
CA ALA A 205 -5.47 -18.48 6.92
C ALA A 205 -6.17 -19.63 6.19
N ASP A 206 -7.36 -19.36 5.66
CA ASP A 206 -8.13 -20.35 4.93
C ASP A 206 -7.46 -20.67 3.59
N LYS A 207 -7.43 -21.96 3.26
CA LYS A 207 -6.83 -22.46 2.01
C LYS A 207 -7.87 -22.66 0.93
N ASP A 208 -9.12 -22.83 1.32
CA ASP A 208 -10.24 -23.14 0.44
C ASP A 208 -10.82 -21.85 -0.14
N GLU A 209 -11.05 -21.85 -1.46
CA GLU A 209 -11.58 -20.70 -2.18
C GLU A 209 -13.09 -20.51 -1.95
N ASP A 210 -13.79 -21.56 -1.51
CA ASP A 210 -15.24 -21.57 -1.27
C ASP A 210 -15.66 -21.09 0.13
N SER A 211 -14.70 -20.69 0.97
CA SER A 211 -14.98 -20.20 2.32
C SER A 211 -15.83 -18.91 2.31
N GLU A 212 -16.80 -18.84 3.22
CA GLU A 212 -17.70 -17.68 3.31
C GLU A 212 -16.94 -16.38 3.66
N VAL A 213 -17.03 -15.39 2.77
CA VAL A 213 -16.36 -14.09 2.90
C VAL A 213 -17.09 -13.20 3.90
N ALA A 214 -16.35 -12.66 4.87
CA ALA A 214 -16.86 -11.74 5.88
C ALA A 214 -16.46 -10.28 5.62
N ILE A 215 -15.22 -10.04 5.21
CA ILE A 215 -14.68 -8.71 4.93
C ILE A 215 -14.01 -8.73 3.56
N THR A 216 -14.31 -7.72 2.74
CA THR A 216 -13.59 -7.45 1.49
C THR A 216 -12.82 -6.15 1.60
N ILE A 217 -11.50 -6.24 1.55
CA ILE A 217 -10.59 -5.09 1.62
C ILE A 217 -10.29 -4.62 0.20
N THR A 218 -10.72 -3.41 -0.12
CA THR A 218 -10.46 -2.74 -1.41
C THR A 218 -9.58 -1.50 -1.28
N ASP A 219 -9.48 -0.93 -0.07
CA ASP A 219 -8.55 0.14 0.28
C ASP A 219 -7.57 -0.37 1.32
N PHE A 220 -6.31 -0.48 0.92
CA PHE A 220 -5.23 -1.01 1.75
C PHE A 220 -4.59 0.06 2.64
N ARG A 221 -5.11 1.28 2.66
CA ARG A 221 -4.65 2.34 3.56
C ARG A 221 -5.40 2.24 4.89
N ASN A 222 -4.66 2.15 5.99
CA ASN A 222 -5.20 1.96 7.34
C ASN A 222 -6.19 0.78 7.44
N PHE A 223 -5.92 -0.32 6.71
CA PHE A 223 -6.84 -1.44 6.63
C PHE A 223 -7.03 -2.13 7.99
N ALA A 224 -6.11 -1.98 8.95
CA ALA A 224 -6.31 -2.48 10.31
C ALA A 224 -7.60 -1.95 10.98
N TYR A 225 -8.04 -0.74 10.63
CA TYR A 225 -9.32 -0.20 11.14
C TYR A 225 -10.55 -0.97 10.65
N THR A 226 -10.45 -1.75 9.57
CA THR A 226 -11.61 -2.57 9.14
C THR A 226 -11.90 -3.68 10.15
N TYR A 227 -10.87 -4.19 10.84
CA TYR A 227 -11.06 -5.15 11.93
C TYR A 227 -11.69 -4.47 13.17
N ASP A 228 -11.20 -3.29 13.54
CA ASP A 228 -11.82 -2.51 14.63
C ASP A 228 -13.31 -2.24 14.35
N GLN A 229 -13.65 -1.90 13.10
CA GLN A 229 -15.03 -1.70 12.68
C GLN A 229 -15.83 -3.01 12.74
N PHE A 230 -15.24 -4.14 12.33
CA PHE A 230 -15.86 -5.47 12.43
C PHE A 230 -16.17 -5.86 13.89
N ARG A 231 -15.29 -5.51 14.85
CA ARG A 231 -15.54 -5.69 16.29
C ARG A 231 -16.54 -4.69 16.88
N GLY A 232 -17.15 -3.84 16.07
CA GLY A 232 -18.21 -2.91 16.49
C GLY A 232 -17.73 -1.53 16.93
N SER A 233 -16.49 -1.13 16.61
CA SER A 233 -15.96 0.17 16.99
C SER A 233 -16.73 1.33 16.32
N LYS A 234 -17.39 2.15 17.15
CA LYS A 234 -18.18 3.31 16.69
C LYS A 234 -17.34 4.54 16.36
N VAL A 235 -16.04 4.50 16.66
CA VAL A 235 -15.11 5.63 16.42
C VAL A 235 -14.46 5.55 15.05
N ILE A 236 -14.60 4.46 14.31
CA ILE A 236 -14.05 4.31 12.96
C ILE A 236 -15.02 4.89 11.93
N THR A 237 -14.50 5.65 10.97
CA THR A 237 -15.29 6.20 9.85
C THR A 237 -14.43 6.33 8.60
N LYS A 238 -15.08 6.51 7.44
CA LYS A 238 -14.42 6.84 6.18
C LYS A 238 -14.39 8.35 5.94
N CYS A 239 -13.30 8.84 5.36
CA CYS A 239 -13.17 10.23 4.94
C CYS A 239 -14.09 10.52 3.77
N LYS A 240 -14.89 11.59 3.87
CA LYS A 240 -15.83 11.98 2.79
C LYS A 240 -15.14 12.43 1.49
N ILE A 241 -13.85 12.73 1.51
CA ILE A 241 -13.10 13.23 0.35
C ILE A 241 -12.30 12.10 -0.29
N CYS A 242 -11.39 11.47 0.46
CA CYS A 242 -10.46 10.48 -0.09
C CYS A 242 -10.85 9.01 0.18
N GLY A 243 -11.94 8.78 0.92
CA GLY A 243 -12.44 7.43 1.23
C GLY A 243 -11.67 6.67 2.31
N ILE A 244 -10.50 7.16 2.75
CA ILE A 244 -9.64 6.46 3.72
C ILE A 244 -10.38 6.22 5.05
N THR A 245 -10.17 5.05 5.63
CA THR A 245 -10.68 4.71 6.96
C THR A 245 -9.78 5.33 8.04
N PHE A 246 -10.38 5.97 9.04
CA PHE A 246 -9.66 6.60 10.14
C PHE A 246 -10.48 6.66 11.44
N GLN A 247 -9.81 6.87 12.56
CA GLN A 247 -10.44 7.07 13.86
C GLN A 247 -10.88 8.53 14.04
N LYS A 248 -12.18 8.73 14.30
CA LYS A 248 -12.78 10.04 14.52
C LYS A 248 -12.55 10.51 15.96
N LYS A 249 -12.14 11.78 16.08
CA LYS A 249 -11.96 12.47 17.39
C LYS A 249 -13.26 13.00 17.99
N SER A 250 -14.29 13.22 17.17
CA SER A 250 -15.59 13.74 17.60
C SER A 250 -16.70 13.32 16.64
N LYS A 251 -17.97 13.47 17.05
CA LYS A 251 -19.14 13.10 16.20
C LYS A 251 -19.16 13.83 14.85
N GLY A 252 -18.64 15.07 14.78
CA GLY A 252 -18.61 15.89 13.57
C GLY A 252 -17.38 15.69 12.68
N HIS A 253 -16.43 14.82 13.05
CA HIS A 253 -15.17 14.64 12.32
C HIS A 253 -15.38 13.81 11.05
N LYS A 254 -15.48 14.51 9.91
CA LYS A 254 -15.88 13.95 8.59
C LYS A 254 -14.72 13.66 7.62
N TYR A 255 -13.53 14.18 7.89
CA TYR A 255 -12.38 14.14 6.98
C TYR A 255 -11.19 13.56 7.71
N CYS A 256 -10.30 12.83 7.02
CA CYS A 256 -9.01 12.49 7.60
C CYS A 256 -8.16 13.75 7.84
N GLU A 257 -7.08 13.63 8.60
CA GLU A 257 -6.23 14.75 8.98
C GLU A 257 -5.73 15.56 7.78
N ASP A 258 -5.30 14.89 6.71
CA ASP A 258 -4.80 15.55 5.50
C ASP A 258 -5.91 16.34 4.79
N CYS A 259 -7.05 15.69 4.53
CA CYS A 259 -8.18 16.34 3.89
C CYS A 259 -8.77 17.48 4.76
N GLN A 260 -8.71 17.35 6.08
CA GLN A 260 -9.14 18.40 7.00
C GLN A 260 -8.22 19.62 6.90
N LYS A 261 -6.90 19.41 6.89
CA LYS A 261 -5.91 20.49 6.69
C LYS A 261 -6.13 21.20 5.36
N GLU A 262 -6.40 20.45 4.29
CA GLU A 262 -6.69 21.04 2.97
C GLU A 262 -7.94 21.90 2.95
N LYS A 263 -9.04 21.41 3.54
CA LYS A 263 -10.27 22.20 3.65
C LYS A 263 -10.07 23.47 4.48
N GLN A 264 -9.31 23.40 5.56
CA GLN A 264 -8.99 24.58 6.37
C GLN A 264 -8.21 25.63 5.56
N LEU A 265 -7.23 25.22 4.76
CA LEU A 265 -6.48 26.13 3.87
C LEU A 265 -7.39 26.75 2.80
N GLU A 266 -8.30 25.96 2.21
CA GLU A 266 -9.29 26.44 1.25
C GLU A 266 -10.18 27.53 1.85
N PHE A 267 -10.68 27.31 3.08
CA PHE A 267 -11.50 28.30 3.78
C PHE A 267 -10.71 29.58 4.13
N LYS A 268 -9.46 29.44 4.57
CA LYS A 268 -8.57 30.60 4.82
C LYS A 268 -8.38 31.43 3.56
N ARG A 269 -8.07 30.80 2.43
CA ARG A 269 -7.91 31.48 1.12
C ARG A 269 -9.19 32.20 0.69
N LYS A 270 -10.35 31.55 0.83
CA LYS A 270 -11.67 32.15 0.55
C LYS A 270 -11.94 33.39 1.41
N SER A 271 -11.61 33.32 2.70
CA SER A 271 -11.77 34.44 3.64
C SER A 271 -10.87 35.63 3.25
N ILE A 272 -9.60 35.39 2.95
CA ILE A 272 -8.65 36.43 2.50
C ILE A 272 -9.14 37.08 1.20
N ASN A 273 -9.56 36.28 0.22
CA ASN A 273 -10.06 36.80 -1.06
C ASN A 273 -11.35 37.62 -0.87
N LYS A 274 -12.22 37.25 0.07
CA LYS A 274 -13.41 38.05 0.40
C LYS A 274 -13.01 39.40 0.99
N LYS A 275 -12.05 39.44 1.92
CA LYS A 275 -11.55 40.71 2.50
C LYS A 275 -10.93 41.62 1.45
N ARG A 276 -10.14 41.06 0.53
CA ARG A 276 -9.50 41.81 -0.57
C ARG A 276 -10.47 42.36 -1.62
N LYS A 277 -11.69 41.82 -1.73
CA LYS A 277 -12.72 42.32 -2.65
C LYS A 277 -13.60 43.43 -2.05
N VAL A 278 -13.47 43.65 -0.74
CA VAL A 278 -14.25 44.65 0.02
C VAL A 278 -13.39 45.87 0.36
N MET A 279 -12.07 45.78 0.19
CA MET A 279 -11.15 46.92 0.11
C MET A 279 -11.03 47.38 -1.34
#